data_AF-A0A1F9II87-F1
#
_entry.id   AF-A0A1F9II87-F1
#
_cell.length_a   1.000
_cell.length_b   1.000
_cell.length_c   1.000
_cell.angle_alpha   90.00
_cell.angle_beta   90.00
_cell.angle_gamma   90.00
#
_symmetry.space_group_name_H-M   'P 1'
#
loop_
_entity.id
_entity.type
_entity.pdbx_description
1 polymer ?
#
loop_
_entity_poly.entity_id
_entity_poly.type
_entity_poly.pdbx_seq_one_letter_code
_entity_poly.pdbx_strand_id
1 'polypeptide(L)' 'MTEVHEADGSRLAELVAQPQMECVTATERLLLRFYRQLDEADQVFMRRAIEAMTARTVPG' A
#
# COMPACT_ATOMS: atom_id res chain seq x y z
N MET A 1 6.98 37.11 -40.52
CA MET A 1 6.22 37.87 -39.53
C MET A 1 5.25 36.90 -38.88
N THR A 2 5.22 36.60 -37.60
CA THR A 2 6.08 36.82 -36.43
C THR A 2 5.64 35.74 -35.43
N GLU A 3 6.60 35.21 -34.68
CA GLU A 3 6.48 34.20 -33.62
C GLU A 3 5.58 34.63 -32.45
N VAL A 4 5.05 33.64 -31.69
CA VAL A 4 5.07 33.49 -30.21
C VAL A 4 4.68 32.02 -29.94
N HIS A 5 5.57 31.04 -29.69
CA HIS A 5 6.42 30.76 -28.53
C HIS A 5 5.69 30.66 -27.17
N GLU A 6 5.48 29.41 -26.74
CA GLU A 6 5.53 28.88 -25.37
C GLU A 6 4.71 29.51 -24.23
N ALA A 7 3.95 28.63 -23.56
CA ALA A 7 3.96 28.57 -22.10
C ALA A 7 3.69 27.13 -21.66
N ASP A 8 4.74 26.31 -21.68
CA ASP A 8 5.24 25.61 -20.49
C ASP A 8 4.23 25.42 -19.34
N GLY A 9 3.52 24.29 -19.37
CA GLY A 9 2.86 23.70 -18.21
C GLY A 9 3.62 22.49 -17.66
N SER A 10 4.84 22.25 -18.15
CA SER A 10 5.74 21.33 -17.48
C SER A 10 6.32 22.03 -16.27
N ARG A 11 6.24 21.34 -15.12
CA ARG A 11 7.10 21.53 -13.94
C ARG A 11 6.54 22.43 -12.83
N LEU A 12 5.70 21.83 -11.99
CA LEU A 12 5.94 21.86 -10.53
C LEU A 12 5.27 20.59 -9.93
N ALA A 13 6.01 19.48 -9.92
CA ALA A 13 6.85 19.12 -8.78
C ALA A 13 6.06 18.64 -7.55
N GLU A 14 5.11 17.73 -7.75
CA GLU A 14 4.97 16.63 -6.81
C GLU A 14 5.02 15.33 -7.63
N LEU A 15 6.25 14.94 -7.94
CA LEU A 15 6.66 13.55 -7.70
C LEU A 15 6.30 13.26 -6.24
N VAL A 16 5.01 13.04 -5.96
CA VAL A 16 4.64 12.14 -4.87
C VAL A 16 5.25 10.85 -5.37
N ALA A 17 6.48 10.59 -4.94
CA ALA A 17 7.07 9.28 -5.03
C ALA A 17 5.99 8.40 -4.43
N GLN A 18 5.18 7.76 -5.28
CA GLN A 18 4.25 6.77 -4.80
C GLN A 18 5.18 5.84 -4.03
N PRO A 19 5.01 5.73 -2.70
CA PRO A 19 5.84 4.83 -1.93
C PRO A 19 5.79 3.54 -2.71
N GLN A 20 6.96 2.94 -3.00
CA GLN A 20 7.06 1.73 -3.80
C GLN A 20 6.10 0.71 -3.19
N MET A 21 4.86 0.74 -3.66
CA MET A 21 3.80 -0.01 -3.06
C MET A 21 4.08 -1.36 -3.63
N GLU A 22 4.64 -2.23 -2.79
CA GLU A 22 4.68 -3.65 -3.09
C GLU A 22 3.34 -4.00 -3.72
N CYS A 23 3.40 -4.45 -4.97
CA CYS A 23 2.19 -4.63 -5.76
C CYS A 23 1.37 -5.73 -5.07
N VAL A 24 0.37 -5.30 -4.30
CA VAL A 24 -0.54 -6.22 -3.61
C VAL A 24 -1.28 -7.03 -4.67
N THR A 25 -1.02 -8.34 -4.66
CA THR A 25 -1.66 -9.31 -5.53
C THR A 25 -3.18 -9.31 -5.33
N ALA A 26 -3.93 -9.89 -6.28
CA ALA A 26 -5.39 -10.00 -6.15
C ALA A 26 -5.80 -10.72 -4.85
N THR A 27 -5.06 -11.75 -4.48
CA THR A 27 -5.28 -12.53 -3.26
C THR A 27 -5.01 -11.71 -2.00
N GLU A 28 -3.88 -11.02 -1.91
CA GLU A 28 -3.57 -10.17 -0.76
C GLU A 28 -4.56 -9.02 -0.62
N ARG A 29 -5.04 -8.48 -1.75
CA ARG A 29 -6.07 -7.44 -1.76
C ARG A 29 -7.41 -7.94 -1.22
N LEU A 30 -7.77 -9.18 -1.53
CA LEU A 30 -8.95 -9.83 -0.98
C LEU A 30 -8.81 -10.01 0.54
N LEU A 31 -7.65 -10.48 1.01
CA LEU A 31 -7.37 -10.66 2.44
C LEU A 31 -7.43 -9.32 3.20
N LEU A 32 -6.86 -8.26 2.64
CA LEU A 32 -6.93 -6.91 3.23
C LEU A 32 -8.36 -6.37 3.29
N ARG A 33 -9.18 -6.64 2.26
CA ARG A 33 -10.60 -6.26 2.27
C ARG A 33 -11.36 -7.01 3.35
N PHE A 34 -11.13 -8.33 3.46
CA PHE A 34 -11.74 -9.16 4.50
C PHE A 34 -11.35 -8.66 5.90
N TYR A 35 -10.06 -8.45 6.16
CA TYR A 35 -9.57 -7.97 7.45
C TYR A 35 -10.22 -6.63 7.86
N ARG A 36 -10.45 -5.72 6.90
CA ARG A 36 -11.12 -4.43 7.16
C ARG A 36 -12.61 -4.55 7.46
N GLN A 37 -13.25 -5.66 7.10
CA GLN A 37 -14.66 -5.92 7.37
C GLN A 37 -14.89 -6.58 8.73
N LEU A 38 -13.84 -7.10 9.35
CA LEU A 38 -13.88 -7.67 10.69
C LEU A 38 -14.11 -6.58 11.75
N ASP A 39 -14.76 -6.96 12.84
CA ASP A 39 -14.81 -6.10 14.03
C ASP A 39 -13.44 -6.01 14.71
N GLU A 40 -13.34 -5.12 15.70
CA GLU A 40 -12.07 -4.86 16.39
C GLU A 40 -11.54 -6.10 17.12
N ALA A 41 -12.42 -6.91 17.73
CA ALA A 41 -12.01 -8.09 18.47
C ALA A 41 -11.43 -9.16 17.53
N ASP A 42 -12.08 -9.38 16.40
CA ASP A 42 -11.64 -10.31 15.37
C ASP A 42 -10.34 -9.85 14.70
N GLN A 43 -10.18 -8.54 14.46
CA GLN A 43 -8.94 -7.98 13.95
C GLN A 43 -7.77 -8.21 14.91
N VAL A 44 -7.98 -7.97 16.21
CA VAL A 44 -6.97 -8.22 17.24
C VAL A 44 -6.62 -9.70 17.31
N PHE A 45 -7.61 -10.58 17.26
CA PHE A 45 -7.40 -12.02 17.24
C PHE A 45 -6.55 -12.44 16.04
N MET A 46 -6.93 -12.02 14.82
CA MET A 46 -6.19 -12.33 13.60
C MET A 46 -4.75 -11.84 13.64
N ARG A 47 -4.51 -10.63 14.18
CA ARG A 47 -3.15 -10.10 14.36
C ARG A 47 -2.32 -11.00 15.26
N ARG A 48 -2.85 -11.40 16.43
CA ARG A 48 -2.15 -12.29 17.36
C ARG A 48 -1.84 -13.66 16.76
N ALA A 49 -2.78 -14.21 15.99
CA ALA A 49 -2.56 -15.48 15.30
C ALA A 49 -1.41 -15.37 14.28
N ILE A 50 -1.38 -14.30 13.49
CA ILE A 50 -0.30 -14.05 12.52
C ILE A 50 1.04 -13.88 13.23
N GLU A 51 1.11 -13.05 14.29
CA GLU A 51 2.31 -12.85 15.11
C GLU A 51 2.84 -14.18 15.68
N ALA A 52 1.96 -15.04 16.18
CA ALA A 52 2.35 -16.35 16.72
C ALA A 52 2.89 -17.29 15.63
N MET A 53 2.30 -17.26 14.42
CA MET A 53 2.78 -18.06 13.30
C MET A 53 4.17 -17.59 12.82
N THR A 54 4.39 -16.27 12.72
CA THR A 54 5.68 -15.72 12.28
C THR A 54 6.79 -15.96 13.30
N ALA A 55 6.49 -15.87 14.60
CA ALA A 55 7.43 -16.17 15.68
C ALA A 55 7.92 -17.63 15.65
N ARG A 56 7.12 -18.58 15.17
CA ARG A 56 7.52 -19.99 15.01
C ARG A 56 8.42 -20.24 13.80
N THR A 57 8.43 -19.32 12.83
CA THR A 57 9.16 -19.49 11.57
C THR A 57 10.54 -18.83 11.56
N VAL A 58 10.86 -17.99 12.55
CA VAL A 58 12.22 -17.44 12.73
C VAL A 58 13.02 -18.43 13.57
N PRO A 59 14.05 -19.11 13.01
CA PRO A 59 14.99 -19.85 13.84
C PRO A 59 15.76 -18.82 14.69
N GLY A 60 15.69 -18.96 16.00
CA GLY A 60 16.44 -18.13 16.95
C GLY A 60 17.94 -18.35 16.86
#